data_AF-A0AAD4FAR9-F1
#
_entry.id   AF-A0AAD4FAR9-F1
#
_cell.length_a   1.000
_cell.length_b   1.000
_cell.length_c   1.000
_cell.angle_alpha   90.00
_cell.angle_beta   90.00
_cell.angle_gamma   90.00
#
_symmetry.space_group_name_H-M   'P 1'
#
loop_
_entity.id
_entity.type
_entity.pdbx_description
1 polymer ?
#
loop_
_entity_poly.entity_id
_entity_poly.type
_entity_poly.pdbx_seq_one_letter_code
_entity_poly.pdbx_strand_id
1 'polypeptide(L)'
;MTHDLILKSFQATGVWPMDASRVLQRFNNHPQQQDDDPGIGEQGDGDTWPQLRKISDAAVADKAKIEAKRLSQGLHSLQVNNEILRAQNKELRAELNLIRKRLIKSTTLTTREGDEWHGGAVFYSPRKFASERARKAAELDEAAELQL
;
A
#
# COMPACT_ATOMS: atom_id res chain seq x y z
N MET A 1 16.62 10.52 18.88
CA MET A 1 17.95 9.87 18.82
C MET A 1 18.97 10.99 18.66
N THR A 2 20.00 11.08 19.50
CA THR A 2 20.94 12.23 19.49
C THR A 2 22.14 11.96 18.58
N HIS A 3 22.68 13.03 17.99
CA HIS A 3 23.81 13.02 17.06
C HIS A 3 25.04 12.28 17.63
N ASP A 4 25.35 12.51 18.91
CA ASP A 4 26.47 11.87 19.61
C ASP A 4 26.34 10.36 19.71
N LEU A 5 25.12 9.83 19.87
CA LEU A 5 24.90 8.40 19.96
C LEU A 5 25.19 7.72 18.61
N ILE A 6 24.84 8.39 17.52
CA ILE A 6 25.10 7.93 16.16
C ILE A 6 26.61 7.93 15.88
N LEU A 7 27.32 8.99 16.25
CA LEU A 7 28.78 9.05 16.09
C LEU A 7 29.50 7.96 16.91
N LYS A 8 29.09 7.73 18.17
CA LYS A 8 29.62 6.64 18.99
C LYS A 8 29.37 5.27 18.38
N SER A 9 28.22 5.07 17.73
CA SER A 9 27.91 3.80 17.06
C SER A 9 28.83 3.50 15.88
N PHE A 10 29.20 4.53 15.09
CA PHE A 10 30.19 4.38 14.01
C PHE A 10 31.56 3.98 14.57
N GLN A 11 31.98 4.62 15.66
CA GLN A 11 33.24 4.29 16.32
C GLN A 11 33.26 2.86 16.88
N ALA A 12 32.17 2.43 17.52
CA ALA A 12 32.07 1.10 18.13
C ALA A 12 32.02 -0.04 17.09
N THR A 13 31.41 0.22 15.93
CA THR A 13 31.22 -0.79 14.88
C THR A 13 32.29 -0.75 13.79
N GLY A 14 33.13 0.29 13.78
CA GLY A 14 34.13 0.52 12.73
C GLY A 14 33.54 0.89 11.36
N VAL A 15 32.22 1.11 11.28
CA VAL A 15 31.55 1.52 10.05
C VAL A 15 31.76 3.01 9.86
N TRP A 16 32.48 3.38 8.79
CA TRP A 16 32.71 4.77 8.43
C TRP A 16 32.03 5.11 7.10
N PRO A 17 30.84 5.74 7.14
CA PRO A 17 30.19 6.23 5.94
C PRO A 17 31.07 7.30 5.27
N MET A 18 31.11 7.28 3.94
CA MET A 18 31.82 8.30 3.16
C MET A 18 31.28 9.73 3.41
N ASP A 19 30.01 9.83 3.81
CA ASP A 19 29.37 11.08 4.25
C ASP A 19 28.52 10.81 5.51
N ALA A 20 29.09 11.06 6.68
CA ALA A 20 28.40 10.90 7.96
C ALA A 20 27.28 11.93 8.14
N SER A 21 27.42 13.13 7.56
CA SER A 21 26.48 14.23 7.72
C SER A 21 25.10 13.91 7.13
N ARG A 22 25.04 13.16 6.02
CA ARG A 22 23.77 12.66 5.47
C ARG A 22 23.02 11.74 6.42
N VAL A 23 23.74 10.88 7.14
CA VAL A 23 23.13 9.97 8.12
C VAL A 23 22.58 10.79 9.28
N LEU A 24 23.36 11.75 9.76
CA LEU A 24 23.00 12.61 10.88
C LEU A 24 21.78 13.49 10.58
N GLN A 25 21.68 14.03 9.37
CA GLN A 25 20.50 14.79 8.91
C GLN A 25 19.24 13.93 8.86
N ARG A 26 19.34 12.67 8.41
CA ARG A 26 18.19 11.76 8.31
C ARG A 26 17.56 11.43 9.66
N PHE A 27 18.38 11.42 10.72
CA PHE A 27 17.93 11.16 12.08
C PHE A 27 17.72 12.45 12.90
N ASN A 28 17.80 13.62 12.25
CA ASN A 28 17.58 14.93 12.88
C ASN A 28 16.08 15.29 12.96
N ASN A 29 15.25 14.32 13.36
CA ASN A 29 13.85 14.58 13.66
C ASN A 29 13.81 15.12 15.10
N HIS A 30 13.69 16.44 15.24
CA HIS A 30 13.11 17.00 16.45
C HIS A 30 11.71 16.36 16.62
N PRO A 31 11.28 16.00 17.84
CA PRO A 31 9.87 15.68 18.05
C PRO A 31 9.10 16.93 17.66
N GLN A 32 8.43 16.87 16.51
CA GLN A 32 7.46 17.87 16.11
C GLN A 32 6.48 17.91 17.27
N GLN A 33 6.51 19.01 18.00
CA GLN A 33 5.58 19.30 19.08
C GLN A 33 4.21 19.21 18.42
N GLN A 34 3.51 18.09 18.69
CA GLN A 34 2.15 17.91 18.21
C GLN A 34 1.36 19.06 18.80
N ASP A 35 0.90 19.97 17.94
CA ASP A 35 -0.04 21.00 18.33
C ASP A 35 -1.22 20.32 19.02
N ASP A 36 -1.41 20.67 20.29
CA ASP A 36 -2.51 20.22 21.12
C ASP A 36 -3.82 20.86 20.63
N ASP A 37 -4.39 20.33 19.56
CA ASP A 37 -5.82 20.46 19.29
C ASP A 37 -6.38 19.09 18.88
N PRO A 38 -7.13 18.39 19.76
CA PRO A 38 -7.76 17.14 19.41
C PRO A 38 -9.03 17.47 18.63
N GLY A 39 -8.87 17.97 17.40
CA GLY A 39 -9.85 17.72 16.37
C GLY A 39 -10.05 16.21 16.33
N ILE A 40 -11.28 15.76 16.53
CA ILE A 40 -11.68 14.35 16.54
C ILE A 40 -11.43 13.79 15.13
N GLY A 41 -10.17 13.51 14.81
CA GLY A 41 -9.76 12.79 13.63
C GLY A 41 -10.31 11.38 13.73
N GLU A 42 -10.75 10.84 12.59
CA GLU A 42 -11.39 9.53 12.42
C GLU A 42 -11.11 8.56 13.57
N GLN A 43 -12.02 8.53 14.54
CA GLN A 43 -11.89 7.70 15.73
C GLN A 43 -11.67 6.24 15.29
N GLY A 44 -10.48 5.70 15.58
CA GLY A 44 -10.09 4.34 15.19
C GLY A 44 -8.89 4.23 14.23
N ASP A 45 -8.17 5.31 13.95
CA ASP A 45 -6.77 5.18 13.51
C ASP A 45 -5.90 4.72 14.70
N GLY A 46 -4.87 3.91 14.48
CA GLY A 46 -4.14 3.24 15.56
C GLY A 46 -3.55 4.19 16.61
N ASP A 47 -3.25 5.42 16.20
CA ASP A 47 -2.77 6.52 17.05
C ASP A 47 -3.83 7.08 18.01
N THR A 48 -5.10 6.67 17.87
CA THR A 48 -6.20 7.11 18.73
C THR A 48 -6.24 6.34 20.07
N TRP A 49 -5.56 5.18 20.20
CA TRP A 49 -5.63 4.37 21.43
C TRP A 49 -5.18 5.13 22.69
N PRO A 50 -4.03 5.84 22.68
CA PRO A 50 -3.59 6.57 23.86
C PRO A 50 -4.56 7.68 24.25
N GLN A 51 -5.21 8.33 23.27
CA GLN A 51 -6.25 9.33 23.51
C GLN A 51 -7.52 8.70 24.08
N LEU A 52 -8.03 7.63 23.49
CA LEU A 52 -9.21 6.91 24.00
C LEU A 52 -8.98 6.34 25.39
N ARG A 53 -7.77 5.83 25.66
CA ARG A 53 -7.38 5.39 26.99
C ARG A 53 -7.34 6.56 27.97
N LYS A 54 -6.78 7.72 27.61
CA LYS A 54 -6.80 8.92 28.48
C LYS A 54 -8.24 9.32 28.83
N ILE A 55 -9.15 9.30 27.84
CA ILE A 55 -10.57 9.62 28.05
C ILE A 55 -11.22 8.56 28.95
N SER A 56 -11.00 7.27 28.70
CA SER A 56 -11.56 6.21 29.54
C SER A 56 -11.04 6.28 30.97
N ASP A 57 -9.75 6.55 31.12
CA ASP A 57 -9.08 6.68 32.41
C ASP A 57 -9.53 7.92 33.19
N ALA A 58 -9.93 8.99 32.51
CA ALA A 58 -10.50 10.19 33.14
C ALA A 58 -11.96 9.97 33.56
N ALA A 59 -12.74 9.21 32.79
CA ALA A 59 -14.14 8.92 33.07
C ALA A 59 -14.33 7.86 34.17
N VAL A 60 -13.37 6.95 34.35
CA VAL A 60 -13.44 5.88 35.34
C VAL A 60 -12.81 6.33 36.67
N ALA A 61 -13.64 6.48 37.69
CA ALA A 61 -13.22 6.90 39.04
C ALA A 61 -12.26 5.90 39.71
N ASP A 62 -12.47 4.59 39.53
CA ASP A 62 -11.57 3.54 40.03
C ASP A 62 -11.10 2.61 38.90
N LYS A 63 -9.87 2.84 38.46
CA LYS A 63 -9.21 2.08 37.38
C LYS A 63 -8.83 0.66 37.79
N ALA A 64 -8.68 0.41 39.10
CA ALA A 64 -8.30 -0.90 39.61
C ALA A 64 -9.49 -1.87 39.64
N LYS A 65 -10.72 -1.33 39.62
CA LYS A 65 -11.95 -2.12 39.56
C LYS A 65 -11.93 -3.09 38.38
N ILE A 66 -12.37 -4.32 38.62
CA ILE A 66 -12.36 -5.41 37.62
C ILE A 66 -13.17 -5.00 36.38
N GLU A 67 -14.28 -4.29 36.56
CA GLU A 67 -15.13 -3.78 35.47
C GLU A 67 -14.38 -2.80 34.56
N ALA A 68 -13.59 -1.89 35.14
CA ALA A 68 -12.79 -0.92 34.39
C ALA A 68 -11.72 -1.61 33.54
N LYS A 69 -11.05 -2.62 34.10
CA LYS A 69 -10.07 -3.43 33.36
C LYS A 69 -10.73 -4.20 32.21
N ARG A 70 -11.90 -4.79 32.45
CA ARG A 70 -12.66 -5.51 31.43
C ARG A 70 -13.11 -4.58 30.31
N LEU A 71 -13.55 -3.37 30.65
CA LEU A 71 -13.91 -2.34 29.68
C LEU A 71 -12.70 -1.93 28.83
N SER A 72 -11.54 -1.66 29.46
CA SER A 72 -10.30 -1.29 28.76
C SER A 72 -9.85 -2.38 27.79
N GLN A 73 -9.89 -3.64 28.21
CA GLN A 73 -9.57 -4.79 27.36
C GLN A 73 -10.54 -4.94 26.19
N GLY A 74 -11.83 -4.76 26.43
CA GLY A 74 -12.86 -4.79 25.38
C GLY A 74 -12.66 -3.68 24.35
N LEU A 75 -12.38 -2.46 24.80
CA LEU A 75 -12.13 -1.31 23.92
C LEU A 75 -10.88 -1.55 23.05
N HIS A 76 -9.80 -2.06 23.65
CA HIS A 76 -8.58 -2.41 22.92
C HIS A 76 -8.82 -3.50 21.88
N SER A 77 -9.55 -4.56 22.24
CA SER A 77 -9.91 -5.65 21.32
C SER A 77 -10.73 -5.14 20.13
N LEU A 78 -11.75 -4.30 20.38
CA LEU A 78 -12.56 -3.70 19.33
C LEU A 78 -11.75 -2.78 18.41
N GLN A 79 -10.77 -2.07 18.95
CA GLN A 79 -9.88 -1.24 18.15
C GLN A 79 -9.02 -2.10 17.22
N VAL A 80 -8.31 -3.10 17.76
CA VAL A 80 -7.46 -3.99 16.96
C VAL A 80 -8.27 -4.68 15.86
N ASN A 81 -9.48 -5.13 16.17
CA ASN A 81 -10.39 -5.71 15.18
C ASN A 81 -10.77 -4.70 14.09
N ASN A 82 -11.04 -3.44 14.44
CA ASN A 82 -11.34 -2.40 13.45
C ASN A 82 -10.13 -2.11 12.55
N GLU A 83 -8.92 -2.05 13.09
CA GLU A 83 -7.71 -1.87 12.29
C GLU A 83 -7.52 -3.00 11.28
N ILE A 84 -7.69 -4.25 11.73
CA ILE A 84 -7.65 -5.43 10.86
C ILE A 84 -8.70 -5.34 9.76
N LEU A 85 -9.95 -5.01 10.11
CA LEU A 85 -11.05 -4.87 9.15
C LEU A 85 -10.79 -3.73 8.14
N ARG A 86 -10.21 -2.61 8.58
CA ARG A 86 -9.84 -1.50 7.69
C ARG A 86 -8.73 -1.92 6.72
N ALA A 87 -7.71 -2.62 7.20
CA ALA A 87 -6.64 -3.15 6.36
C ALA A 87 -7.17 -4.15 5.32
N GLN A 88 -7.99 -5.11 5.74
CA GLN A 88 -8.62 -6.08 4.84
C GLN A 88 -9.51 -5.40 3.80
N ASN A 89 -10.33 -4.42 4.20
CA ASN A 89 -11.16 -3.67 3.25
C ASN A 89 -10.32 -2.88 2.24
N LYS A 90 -9.20 -2.30 2.67
CA LYS A 90 -8.27 -1.60 1.79
C LYS A 90 -7.64 -2.55 0.76
N GLU A 91 -7.21 -3.73 1.20
CA GLU A 91 -6.64 -4.76 0.34
C GLU A 91 -7.67 -5.29 -0.67
N LEU A 92 -8.87 -5.67 -0.22
CA LEU A 92 -9.96 -6.12 -1.09
C LEU A 92 -10.32 -5.08 -2.16
N ARG A 93 -10.37 -3.80 -1.78
CA ARG A 93 -10.60 -2.71 -2.75
C ARG A 93 -9.46 -2.61 -3.76
N ALA A 94 -8.21 -2.80 -3.33
CA ALA A 94 -7.06 -2.81 -4.23
C ALA A 94 -7.11 -3.99 -5.21
N GLU A 95 -7.45 -5.19 -4.73
CA GLU A 95 -7.62 -6.38 -5.57
C GLU A 95 -8.76 -6.21 -6.59
N LEU A 96 -9.92 -5.72 -6.16
CA LEU A 96 -11.04 -5.44 -7.07
C LEU A 96 -10.65 -4.43 -8.14
N ASN A 97 -9.89 -3.39 -7.78
CA ASN A 97 -9.37 -2.44 -8.75
C ASN A 97 -8.36 -3.08 -9.72
N LEU A 98 -7.52 -4.00 -9.24
CA LEU A 98 -6.59 -4.76 -10.09
C LEU A 98 -7.36 -5.67 -11.05
N ILE A 99 -8.37 -6.40 -10.58
CA ILE A 99 -9.21 -7.27 -11.42
C ILE A 99 -9.94 -6.43 -12.49
N ARG A 100 -10.55 -5.31 -12.09
CA ARG A 100 -11.20 -4.38 -13.03
C ARG A 100 -10.23 -3.87 -14.09
N LYS A 101 -9.00 -3.52 -13.71
CA LYS A 101 -7.94 -3.13 -14.66
C LYS A 101 -7.44 -4.30 -15.50
N ARG A 102 -7.35 -5.51 -14.95
CA ARG A 102 -6.92 -6.72 -15.66
C ARG A 102 -7.94 -7.18 -16.69
N LEU A 103 -9.20 -6.75 -16.59
CA LEU A 103 -10.21 -6.91 -17.64
C LEU A 103 -9.89 -6.10 -18.92
N ILE A 104 -8.65 -5.62 -19.09
CA ILE A 104 -8.05 -5.38 -20.40
C ILE A 104 -8.10 -6.71 -21.16
N LYS A 105 -9.09 -6.75 -22.05
CA LYS A 105 -9.51 -7.84 -22.91
C LYS A 105 -8.30 -8.60 -23.44
N SER A 106 -8.28 -9.92 -23.24
CA SER A 106 -7.40 -10.79 -24.01
C SER A 106 -7.85 -10.71 -25.47
N THR A 107 -7.22 -9.82 -26.23
CA THR A 107 -7.49 -9.74 -27.67
C THR A 107 -6.77 -10.90 -28.33
N THR A 108 -7.53 -11.89 -28.79
CA THR A 108 -7.00 -12.96 -29.62
C THR A 108 -6.47 -12.34 -30.92
N LEU A 109 -5.15 -12.33 -31.09
CA LEU A 109 -4.53 -11.96 -32.35
C LEU A 109 -4.68 -13.15 -33.29
N THR A 110 -5.61 -13.06 -34.24
CA THR A 110 -5.73 -14.04 -35.31
C THR A 110 -4.57 -13.84 -36.26
N THR A 111 -3.50 -14.62 -36.09
CA THR A 111 -2.38 -14.67 -37.04
C THR A 111 -2.92 -15.20 -38.36
N ARG A 112 -3.18 -14.30 -39.29
CA ARG A 112 -3.75 -14.65 -40.59
C ARG A 112 -2.68 -14.40 -41.62
N GLU A 113 -1.80 -15.39 -41.80
CA GLU A 113 -1.01 -15.49 -43.02
C GLU A 113 -0.42 -16.88 -43.21
N GLY A 114 -0.80 -17.51 -44.33
CA GLY A 114 -0.03 -18.55 -45.02
C GLY A 114 -0.27 -19.99 -44.56
N ASP A 115 -0.95 -20.72 -45.44
CA ASP A 115 -0.96 -22.17 -45.61
C ASP A 115 -1.94 -22.99 -44.76
N GLU A 116 -2.84 -23.64 -45.49
CA GLU A 116 -3.32 -24.99 -45.21
C GLU A 116 -2.35 -25.73 -44.28
N TRP A 117 -2.82 -26.10 -43.10
CA TRP A 117 -1.96 -26.69 -42.07
C TRP A 117 -1.32 -27.98 -42.61
N HIS A 118 -0.08 -27.89 -43.06
CA HIS A 118 0.67 -29.02 -43.64
C HIS A 118 1.34 -29.89 -42.57
N GLY A 119 0.94 -29.78 -41.30
CA GLY A 119 1.41 -30.65 -40.22
C GLY A 119 2.79 -30.32 -39.62
N GLY A 120 3.31 -29.10 -39.81
CA GLY A 120 4.63 -28.66 -39.30
C GLY A 120 4.58 -27.63 -38.16
N ALA A 121 5.69 -27.44 -37.45
CA ALA A 121 5.78 -26.42 -36.38
C ALA A 121 5.78 -24.99 -36.97
N VAL A 122 4.87 -24.13 -36.50
CA VAL A 122 4.79 -22.71 -36.91
C VAL A 122 5.63 -21.85 -35.96
N PHE A 123 6.62 -21.14 -36.51
CA PHE A 123 7.48 -20.25 -35.73
C PHE A 123 6.89 -18.83 -35.61
N TYR A 124 6.62 -18.41 -34.38
CA TYR A 124 6.16 -17.07 -34.07
C TYR A 124 7.31 -16.20 -33.55
N SER A 125 7.80 -15.28 -34.39
CA SER A 125 8.83 -14.32 -33.99
C SER A 125 8.23 -13.06 -33.37
N PRO A 126 8.97 -12.33 -32.51
CA PRO A 126 8.50 -11.07 -31.93
C PRO A 126 8.05 -10.03 -32.98
N ARG A 127 8.71 -10.00 -34.14
CA ARG A 127 8.31 -9.13 -35.27
C ARG A 127 6.91 -9.47 -35.80
N LYS A 128 6.58 -10.77 -35.94
CA LYS A 128 5.24 -11.19 -36.39
C LYS A 128 4.14 -10.77 -35.41
N PHE A 129 4.39 -10.89 -34.10
CA PHE A 129 3.45 -10.40 -33.09
C PHE A 129 3.26 -8.89 -33.13
N ALA A 130 4.32 -8.12 -33.40
CA ALA A 130 4.22 -6.67 -33.52
C ALA A 130 3.35 -6.26 -34.72
N SER A 131 3.50 -6.91 -35.87
CA SER A 131 2.68 -6.66 -37.06
C SER A 131 1.19 -6.96 -36.82
N GLU A 132 0.87 -8.10 -36.20
CA GLU A 132 -0.51 -8.46 -35.88
C GLU A 132 -1.17 -7.50 -34.88
N ARG A 133 -0.40 -7.01 -33.89
CA ARG A 133 -0.87 -5.97 -32.97
C ARG A 133 -1.16 -4.65 -33.69
N ALA A 134 -0.27 -4.22 -34.58
CA ALA A 134 -0.46 -2.99 -35.35
C ALA A 134 -1.72 -3.06 -36.23
N ARG A 135 -1.95 -4.20 -36.89
CA ARG A 135 -3.16 -4.42 -37.68
C ARG A 135 -4.43 -4.41 -36.83
N LYS A 136 -4.44 -5.11 -35.70
CA LYS A 136 -5.59 -5.11 -34.78
C LYS A 136 -5.88 -3.74 -34.19
N ALA A 137 -4.86 -2.92 -33.95
CA ALA A 137 -5.04 -1.54 -33.53
C ALA A 137 -5.74 -0.72 -34.63
N ALA A 138 -5.28 -0.83 -35.88
CA ALA A 138 -5.92 -0.15 -37.02
C ALA A 138 -7.38 -0.58 -37.22
N GLU A 139 -7.70 -1.88 -37.14
CA GLU A 139 -9.09 -2.36 -37.22
C GLU A 139 -9.98 -1.77 -36.11
N LEU A 140 -9.44 -1.61 -34.90
CA LEU A 140 -10.18 -1.03 -33.77
C LEU A 140 -10.38 0.49 -33.95
N ASP A 141 -9.37 1.19 -34.45
CA ASP A 141 -9.45 2.63 -34.72
C ASP A 141 -10.48 2.91 -35.84
N GLU A 142 -10.44 2.16 -36.95
CA GLU A 142 -11.44 2.26 -38.02
C GLU A 142 -12.86 1.93 -37.52
N ALA A 143 -13.03 0.90 -36.68
CA ALA A 143 -14.33 0.55 -36.12
C ALA A 143 -14.88 1.63 -35.18
N ALA A 144 -14.00 2.37 -34.49
CA ALA A 144 -14.39 3.47 -33.62
C ALA A 144 -14.85 4.70 -34.43
N GLU A 145 -14.19 4.99 -35.55
CA GLU A 145 -14.60 6.07 -36.48
C GLU A 145 -15.97 5.80 -37.11
N LEU A 146 -16.31 4.53 -37.39
CA LEU A 146 -17.60 4.14 -37.97
C LEU A 146 -18.77 4.11 -36.97
N GLN A 147 -18.51 4.22 -35.66
CA GLN A 147 -19.55 4.26 -34.61
C GLN A 147 -19.92 5.68 -34.15
N LEU A 148 -19.28 6.70 -34.74
CA LEU A 148 -19.61 8.12 -34.62
C LEU A 148 -20.64 8.53 -35.68
#